data_AF-A0A833WHR1-F1
#
_entry.id   AF-A0A833WHR1-F1
#
_cell.length_a   1.000
_cell.length_b   1.000
_cell.length_c   1.000
_cell.angle_alpha   90.00
_cell.angle_beta   90.00
_cell.angle_gamma   90.00
#
_symmetry.space_group_name_H-M   'P 1'
#
loop_
_entity.id
_entity.type
_entity.pdbx_description
1 polymer ?
#
loop_
_entity_poly.entity_id
_entity_poly.type
_entity_poly.pdbx_seq_one_letter_code
_entity_poly.pdbx_strand_id
1 'polypeptide(L)'
;MKGEKRAGAIDGDTFSYDERRSLTARGDPNFFTKTQFKKTVESHLNWYNRKPTPFVSVFEDREHALNWAGLRGDQVVMLEVNASQLGCLFSVWSLVMSGLVNTRLSDHVYQDEYLVLRGIPEQSIINRHVVSLIGCSRGGKSLI
;
A
#
# COMPACT_ATOMS: atom_id res chain seq x y z
N MET A 1 -14.72 -4.93 52.02
CA MET A 1 -14.68 -3.52 52.50
C MET A 1 -13.49 -2.84 51.85
N LYS A 2 -13.75 -1.69 51.18
CA LYS A 2 -12.87 -0.52 50.86
C LYS A 2 -11.41 -0.78 50.42
N GLY A 3 -10.86 -0.17 49.37
CA GLY A 3 -11.26 0.91 48.48
C GLY A 3 -10.25 0.96 47.32
N GLU A 4 -10.68 1.18 46.09
CA GLU A 4 -10.67 2.51 45.45
C GLU A 4 -9.30 2.90 44.87
N LYS A 5 -9.17 2.75 43.54
CA LYS A 5 -8.41 3.66 42.69
C LYS A 5 -9.19 3.91 41.39
N ARG A 6 -9.91 5.04 41.36
CA ARG A 6 -10.22 5.84 40.16
C ARG A 6 -9.07 6.86 40.03
N ALA A 7 -8.66 7.44 38.92
CA ALA A 7 -9.08 7.51 37.52
C ALA A 7 -7.82 7.93 36.72
N GLY A 8 -7.81 7.78 35.39
CA GLY A 8 -6.77 8.35 34.54
C GLY A 8 -7.04 8.18 33.06
N ALA A 9 -7.84 9.10 32.51
CA ALA A 9 -8.00 9.49 31.11
C ALA A 9 -8.21 8.39 30.05
N ILE A 10 -9.48 8.25 29.64
CA ILE A 10 -9.86 7.85 28.28
C ILE A 10 -9.81 9.10 27.39
N ASP A 11 -8.82 9.22 26.51
CA ASP A 11 -8.96 10.05 25.30
C ASP A 11 -7.94 9.66 24.23
N GLY A 12 -8.39 9.58 22.98
CA GLY A 12 -7.57 9.26 21.81
C GLY A 12 -7.97 7.96 21.10
N ASP A 13 -9.05 8.03 20.31
CA ASP A 13 -9.34 7.19 19.14
C ASP A 13 -8.86 5.73 19.19
N THR A 14 -9.69 4.86 19.80
CA THR A 14 -9.58 3.42 19.63
C THR A 14 -10.03 3.03 18.21
N PHE A 15 -9.16 3.25 17.22
CA PHE A 15 -9.23 2.47 15.98
C PHE A 15 -8.79 1.05 16.35
N SER A 16 -9.77 0.19 16.65
CA SER A 16 -9.56 -1.27 16.74
C SER A 16 -9.20 -1.80 15.35
N TYR A 17 -7.97 -1.58 14.91
CA TYR A 17 -7.40 -2.31 13.79
C TYR A 17 -7.21 -3.75 14.23
N ASP A 18 -7.93 -4.65 13.59
CA ASP A 18 -7.77 -6.09 13.78
C ASP A 18 -6.34 -6.48 13.37
N GLU A 19 -5.49 -6.74 14.37
CA GLU A 19 -4.03 -6.83 14.26
C GLU A 19 -3.55 -8.01 13.37
N ARG A 20 -4.49 -8.86 12.91
CA ARG A 20 -4.23 -10.15 12.25
C ARG A 20 -4.93 -10.35 10.90
N ARG A 21 -5.03 -9.29 10.08
CA ARG A 21 -5.61 -9.43 8.73
C ARG A 21 -4.53 -9.38 7.64
N SER A 22 -4.57 -10.37 6.76
CA SER A 22 -4.01 -10.34 5.41
C SER A 22 -4.62 -9.18 4.60
N LEU A 23 -3.89 -8.66 3.61
CA LEU A 23 -4.45 -7.71 2.65
C LEU A 23 -4.86 -8.44 1.38
N THR A 24 -6.11 -8.30 0.97
CA THR A 24 -6.63 -8.90 -0.27
C THR A 24 -6.83 -7.84 -1.32
N ALA A 25 -6.41 -8.13 -2.55
CA ALA A 25 -6.72 -7.33 -3.72
C ALA A 25 -8.24 -7.21 -3.89
N ARG A 26 -8.70 -6.09 -4.43
CA ARG A 26 -10.14 -5.83 -4.56
C ARG A 26 -10.82 -6.63 -5.68
N GLY A 27 -10.04 -7.17 -6.62
CA GLY A 27 -10.54 -7.94 -7.75
C GLY A 27 -9.91 -9.33 -7.83
N ASP A 28 -10.57 -10.23 -8.56
CA ASP A 28 -10.05 -11.57 -8.83
C ASP A 28 -9.17 -11.60 -10.08
N PRO A 29 -8.12 -12.43 -10.11
CA PRO A 29 -7.30 -12.60 -11.29
C PRO A 29 -8.12 -13.30 -12.39
N ASN A 30 -8.32 -12.59 -13.50
CA ASN A 30 -9.02 -13.08 -14.68
C ASN A 30 -8.24 -12.76 -15.96
N PHE A 31 -7.00 -13.23 -16.01
CA PHE A 31 -6.14 -13.15 -17.18
C PHE A 31 -5.50 -14.51 -17.45
N PHE A 32 -5.65 -14.98 -18.68
CA PHE A 32 -5.09 -16.27 -19.15
C PHE A 32 -4.14 -16.06 -20.34
N THR A 33 -4.02 -14.82 -20.80
CA THR A 33 -3.16 -14.43 -21.92
C THR A 33 -2.28 -13.25 -21.55
N LYS A 34 -1.15 -13.11 -22.23
CA LYS A 34 -0.23 -11.98 -22.07
C LYS A 34 -0.93 -10.63 -22.30
N THR A 35 -1.84 -10.57 -23.28
CA THR A 35 -2.62 -9.36 -23.60
C THR A 35 -3.60 -8.99 -22.49
N GLN A 36 -4.27 -9.97 -21.88
CA GLN A 36 -5.14 -9.71 -20.73
C GLN A 36 -4.32 -9.24 -19.53
N PHE A 37 -3.23 -9.92 -19.20
CA PHE A 37 -2.32 -9.53 -18.12
C PHE A 37 -1.85 -8.08 -18.30
N LYS A 38 -1.35 -7.74 -19.50
CA LYS A 38 -0.96 -6.37 -19.86
C LYS A 38 -2.07 -5.37 -19.53
N LYS A 39 -3.28 -5.57 -20.08
CA LYS A 39 -4.41 -4.66 -19.85
C LYS A 39 -4.77 -4.54 -18.36
N THR A 40 -4.71 -5.64 -17.61
CA THR A 40 -4.99 -5.63 -16.17
C THR A 40 -3.95 -4.81 -15.40
N VAL A 41 -2.66 -4.94 -15.73
CA VAL A 41 -1.59 -4.13 -15.11
C VAL A 41 -1.73 -2.66 -15.50
N GLU A 42 -1.91 -2.33 -16.79
CA GLU A 42 -2.10 -0.95 -17.24
C GLU A 42 -3.33 -0.30 -16.58
N SER A 43 -4.41 -1.07 -16.39
CA SER A 43 -5.59 -0.62 -15.66
C SER A 43 -5.33 -0.41 -14.17
N HIS A 44 -4.42 -1.18 -13.55
CA HIS A 44 -4.02 -1.01 -12.16
C HIS A 44 -3.19 0.26 -11.97
N LEU A 45 -2.24 0.52 -12.88
CA LEU A 45 -1.37 1.70 -12.86
C LEU A 45 -2.11 3.00 -13.24
N ASN A 46 -3.31 2.92 -13.78
CA ASN A 46 -4.14 4.10 -14.03
C ASN A 46 -4.81 4.56 -12.73
N TRP A 47 -4.31 5.63 -12.10
CA TRP A 47 -4.82 6.14 -10.82
C TRP A 47 -6.25 6.68 -10.87
N TYR A 48 -6.75 7.03 -12.05
CA TYR A 48 -8.13 7.43 -12.25
C TYR A 48 -9.08 6.22 -12.35
N ASN A 49 -8.54 5.01 -12.54
CA ASN A 49 -9.33 3.81 -12.56
C ASN A 49 -9.87 3.50 -11.16
N ARG A 50 -11.19 3.49 -11.03
CA ARG A 50 -11.89 3.11 -9.79
C ARG A 50 -12.29 1.63 -9.77
N LYS A 51 -12.07 0.89 -10.86
CA LYS A 51 -12.41 -0.53 -10.96
C LYS A 51 -11.44 -1.37 -10.12
N PRO A 52 -11.94 -2.38 -9.41
CA PRO A 52 -11.08 -3.35 -8.73
C PRO A 52 -10.12 -4.05 -9.69
N THR A 53 -8.95 -4.38 -9.17
CA THR A 53 -7.88 -5.09 -9.88
C THR A 53 -7.30 -6.15 -8.95
N PRO A 54 -6.66 -7.21 -9.50
CA PRO A 54 -6.21 -8.36 -8.72
C PRO A 54 -4.83 -8.19 -8.08
N PHE A 55 -4.38 -6.94 -7.94
CA PHE A 55 -3.06 -6.63 -7.40
C PHE A 55 -3.17 -5.78 -6.14
N VAL A 56 -2.19 -5.97 -5.25
CA VAL A 56 -1.86 -5.04 -4.15
C VAL A 56 -0.49 -4.46 -4.45
N SER A 57 -0.37 -3.13 -4.50
CA SER A 57 0.92 -2.45 -4.63
C SER A 57 1.71 -2.57 -3.32
N VAL A 58 2.98 -2.93 -3.45
CA VAL A 58 3.99 -2.80 -2.39
C VAL A 58 5.18 -2.01 -2.95
N PHE A 59 5.95 -1.41 -2.05
CA PHE A 59 7.08 -0.57 -2.41
C PHE A 59 8.33 -1.10 -1.71
N GLU A 60 9.44 -1.14 -2.45
CA GLU A 60 10.75 -1.50 -1.88
C GLU A 60 11.29 -0.39 -0.97
N ASP A 61 11.00 0.86 -1.30
CA ASP A 61 11.42 2.03 -0.53
C ASP A 61 10.32 2.57 0.40
N ARG A 62 10.73 2.89 1.63
CA ARG A 62 9.84 3.40 2.68
C ARG A 62 9.36 4.83 2.39
N GLU A 63 10.24 5.70 1.89
CA GLU A 63 9.87 7.07 1.57
C GLU A 63 8.84 7.08 0.44
N HIS A 64 9.01 6.23 -0.55
CA HIS A 64 8.08 6.05 -1.65
C HIS A 64 6.70 5.57 -1.15
N ALA A 65 6.66 4.58 -0.25
CA ALA A 65 5.42 4.13 0.40
C ALA A 65 4.71 5.27 1.18
N LEU A 66 5.47 6.12 1.87
CA LEU A 66 4.95 7.26 2.61
C LEU A 66 4.40 8.36 1.70
N ASN A 67 5.10 8.68 0.61
CA ASN A 67 4.63 9.62 -0.40
C ASN A 67 3.30 9.16 -0.99
N TRP A 68 3.18 7.86 -1.25
CA TRP A 68 1.94 7.23 -1.68
C TRP A 68 0.82 7.31 -0.64
N ALA A 69 1.13 7.04 0.63
CA ALA A 69 0.19 7.15 1.72
C ALA A 69 -0.35 8.58 1.90
N GLY A 70 0.49 9.60 1.74
CA GLY A 70 0.10 11.01 1.85
C GLY A 70 -0.94 11.46 0.82
N LEU A 71 -1.09 10.72 -0.29
CA LEU A 71 -2.15 10.96 -1.26
C LEU A 71 -3.52 10.40 -0.84
N ARG A 72 -3.56 9.56 0.21
CA ARG A 72 -4.74 8.78 0.60
C ARG A 72 -5.39 9.23 1.91
N GLY A 73 -4.61 9.78 2.84
CA GLY A 73 -5.16 10.32 4.10
C GLY A 73 -4.09 10.70 5.11
N ASP A 74 -4.53 11.29 6.21
CA ASP A 74 -3.65 11.86 7.24
C ASP A 74 -3.12 10.80 8.21
N GLN A 75 -3.76 9.63 8.29
CA GLN A 75 -3.32 8.50 9.09
C GLN A 75 -3.43 7.21 8.29
N VAL A 76 -2.34 6.47 8.22
CA VAL A 76 -2.26 5.18 7.51
C VAL A 76 -1.58 4.13 8.37
N VAL A 77 -1.85 2.86 8.07
CA VAL A 77 -1.06 1.74 8.59
C VAL A 77 -0.07 1.31 7.50
N MET A 78 1.21 1.44 7.79
CA MET A 78 2.29 0.97 6.94
C MET A 78 2.68 -0.44 7.38
N LEU A 79 2.76 -1.37 6.43
CA LEU A 79 3.11 -2.76 6.67
C LEU A 79 4.50 -3.03 6.11
N GLU A 80 5.38 -3.57 6.94
CA GLU A 80 6.63 -4.16 6.48
C GLU A 80 6.38 -5.62 6.14
N VAL A 81 6.78 -6.04 4.94
CA VAL A 81 6.46 -7.37 4.41
C VAL A 81 7.72 -8.13 4.01
N ASN A 82 7.77 -9.41 4.35
CA ASN A 82 8.77 -10.34 3.88
C ASN A 82 8.46 -10.76 2.43
N ALA A 83 9.17 -10.19 1.46
CA ALA A 83 8.96 -10.49 0.04
C ALA A 83 9.11 -11.99 -0.30
N SER A 84 9.95 -12.73 0.42
CA SER A 84 10.15 -14.17 0.21
C SER A 84 8.93 -15.04 0.57
N GLN A 85 7.98 -14.48 1.31
CA GLN A 85 6.74 -15.14 1.72
C GLN A 85 5.53 -14.63 0.94
N LEU A 86 5.74 -13.75 -0.04
CA LEU A 86 4.72 -13.32 -0.98
C LEU A 86 4.53 -14.35 -2.08
N GLY A 87 3.34 -14.32 -2.70
CA GLY A 87 3.03 -15.14 -3.87
C GLY A 87 3.66 -14.57 -5.15
N CYS A 88 2.88 -14.51 -6.23
CA CYS A 88 3.36 -13.92 -7.49
C CYS A 88 3.58 -12.41 -7.32
N LEU A 89 4.81 -11.97 -7.56
CA LEU A 89 5.25 -10.59 -7.48
C LEU A 89 5.74 -10.11 -8.86
N PHE A 90 5.33 -8.91 -9.26
CA PHE A 90 5.74 -8.32 -10.54
C PHE A 90 6.32 -6.93 -10.35
N SER A 91 7.61 -6.74 -10.70
CA SER A 91 8.24 -5.41 -10.74
C SER A 91 7.60 -4.56 -11.83
N VAL A 92 7.03 -3.40 -11.45
CA VAL A 92 6.44 -2.48 -12.43
C VAL A 92 7.51 -1.93 -13.36
N TRP A 93 8.67 -1.55 -12.81
CA TRP A 93 9.84 -1.15 -13.58
C TRP A 93 10.19 -2.14 -14.70
N SER A 94 10.34 -3.42 -14.36
CA SER A 94 10.71 -4.46 -15.34
C SER A 94 9.63 -4.65 -16.41
N LEU A 95 8.35 -4.56 -16.05
CA LEU A 95 7.24 -4.66 -16.99
C LEU A 95 7.19 -3.50 -17.98
N VAL A 96 7.53 -2.28 -17.54
CA VAL A 96 7.57 -1.10 -18.40
C VAL A 96 8.83 -1.11 -19.29
N MET A 97 10.02 -1.36 -18.71
CA MET A 97 11.29 -1.37 -19.45
C MET A 97 11.36 -2.49 -20.50
N SER A 98 10.70 -3.62 -20.28
CA SER A 98 10.58 -4.67 -21.30
C SER A 98 9.61 -4.35 -22.44
N GLY A 99 8.90 -3.22 -22.39
CA GLY A 99 7.87 -2.84 -23.35
C GLY A 99 6.58 -3.66 -23.25
N LEU A 100 6.42 -4.47 -22.20
CA LEU A 100 5.22 -5.27 -22.01
C LEU A 100 4.03 -4.40 -21.61
N VAL A 101 4.25 -3.47 -20.67
CA VAL A 101 3.23 -2.59 -20.09
C VAL A 101 3.54 -1.14 -20.47
N ASN A 102 2.51 -0.37 -20.83
CA ASN A 102 2.63 1.07 -21.02
C ASN A 102 1.96 1.81 -19.87
N THR A 103 2.59 2.87 -19.37
CA THR A 103 2.02 3.73 -18.34
C THR A 103 2.19 5.20 -18.69
N ARG A 104 1.34 6.05 -18.12
CA ARG A 104 1.47 7.51 -18.16
C ARG A 104 2.16 8.07 -16.91
N LEU A 105 2.43 7.21 -15.93
CA LEU A 105 3.16 7.59 -14.73
C LEU A 105 4.62 7.87 -15.09
N SER A 106 5.22 8.84 -14.42
CA SER A 106 6.65 9.08 -14.52
C SER A 106 7.44 8.00 -13.78
N ASP A 107 8.66 7.71 -14.23
CA ASP A 107 9.52 6.63 -13.72
C ASP A 107 9.66 6.62 -12.19
N HIS A 108 9.96 7.78 -11.61
CA HIS A 108 10.12 7.94 -10.16
C HIS A 108 8.89 7.55 -9.33
N VAL A 109 7.71 7.42 -9.95
CA VAL A 109 6.44 7.08 -9.29
C VAL A 109 6.24 5.56 -9.16
N TYR A 110 6.85 4.78 -10.04
CA TYR A 110 6.62 3.33 -10.13
C TYR A 110 7.90 2.49 -10.07
N GLN A 111 9.08 3.11 -10.12
CA GLN A 111 10.37 2.39 -10.20
C GLN A 111 10.56 1.38 -9.07
N ASP A 112 10.07 1.69 -7.86
CA ASP A 112 10.18 0.83 -6.66
C ASP A 112 8.87 0.08 -6.37
N GLU A 113 7.88 0.17 -7.27
CA GLU A 113 6.57 -0.48 -7.12
C GLU A 113 6.62 -1.94 -7.61
N TYR A 114 6.05 -2.82 -6.79
CA TYR A 114 5.80 -4.21 -7.14
C TYR A 114 4.32 -4.53 -6.95
N LEU A 115 3.79 -5.35 -7.85
CA LEU A 115 2.41 -5.81 -7.82
C LEU A 115 2.34 -7.22 -7.26
N VAL A 116 1.73 -7.38 -6.08
CA VAL A 116 1.45 -8.68 -5.48
C VAL A 116 0.10 -9.17 -6.00
N LEU A 117 0.08 -10.34 -6.64
CA LEU A 117 -1.16 -10.95 -7.12
C LEU A 117 -2.00 -11.49 -5.96
N ARG A 118 -3.32 -11.26 -6.00
CA ARG A 118 -4.33 -11.67 -5.01
C ARG A 118 -4.23 -10.98 -3.65
N GLY A 119 -3.04 -10.85 -3.07
CA GLY A 119 -2.91 -10.25 -1.75
C GLY A 119 -1.61 -10.58 -1.01
N ILE A 120 -1.46 -9.93 0.15
CA ILE A 120 -0.38 -10.09 1.10
C ILE A 120 -0.87 -11.00 2.22
N PRO A 121 -0.34 -12.22 2.33
CA PRO A 121 -0.77 -13.16 3.36
C PRO A 121 -0.25 -12.72 4.74
N GLU A 122 -1.00 -13.04 5.80
CA GLU A 122 -0.70 -12.56 7.16
C GLU A 122 0.72 -12.91 7.61
N GLN A 123 1.17 -14.14 7.35
CA GLN A 123 2.50 -14.61 7.75
C GLN A 123 3.65 -13.83 7.13
N SER A 124 3.39 -13.11 6.02
CA SER A 124 4.40 -12.28 5.37
C SER A 124 4.57 -10.91 6.01
N ILE A 125 3.68 -10.50 6.92
CA ILE A 125 3.73 -9.18 7.56
C ILE A 125 4.68 -9.27 8.75
N ILE A 126 5.82 -8.58 8.67
CA ILE A 126 6.86 -8.57 9.71
C ILE A 126 6.52 -7.52 10.78
N ASN A 127 6.16 -6.31 10.36
CA ASN A 127 5.87 -5.19 11.24
C ASN A 127 4.69 -4.35 10.74
N ARG A 128 4.10 -3.59 11.67
CA ARG A 128 3.03 -2.64 11.41
C ARG A 128 3.35 -1.32 12.10
N HIS A 129 3.22 -0.22 11.37
CA HIS A 129 3.45 1.11 11.89
C HIS A 129 2.23 1.97 11.60
N VAL A 130 1.59 2.51 12.63
CA VAL A 130 0.64 3.62 12.45
C VAL A 130 1.47 4.85 12.16
N VAL A 131 1.28 5.42 10.97
CA VAL A 131 1.95 6.64 10.55
C VAL A 131 0.90 7.73 10.46
N SER A 132 1.05 8.74 11.32
CA SER A 132 0.32 9.99 11.20
C SER A 132 1.15 10.93 10.34
N LEU A 133 0.64 11.24 9.14
CA LEU A 133 1.23 12.18 8.20
C LEU A 133 0.82 13.60 8.58
N ILE A 134 1.14 14.01 9.82
CA ILE A 134 0.90 15.37 10.28
C ILE A 134 1.99 16.26 9.67
N GLY A 135 1.62 17.12 8.72
CA GLY A 135 2.50 18.24 8.34
C GLY A 135 2.83 18.44 6.86
N CYS A 136 2.14 17.80 5.90
CA CYS A 136 2.18 18.30 4.52
C CYS A 136 1.03 19.29 4.30
N SER A 137 1.13 20.45 4.95
CA SER A 137 0.38 21.63 4.52
C SER A 137 0.66 21.83 3.03
N ARG A 138 -0.39 21.74 2.20
CA ARG A 138 -0.35 22.28 0.85
C ARG A 138 0.00 23.76 0.94
N GLY A 139 1.29 24.08 0.77
CA GLY A 139 1.80 25.44 0.83
C GLY A 139 2.00 25.96 2.26
N GLY A 140 3.24 25.86 2.76
CA GLY A 140 3.64 26.52 3.99
C GLY A 140 5.07 26.17 4.33
N LYS A 141 6.01 27.00 3.88
CA LYS A 141 7.42 26.92 4.26
C LYS A 141 7.54 26.85 5.78
N SER A 142 8.35 25.92 6.29
CA SER A 142 9.07 26.17 7.53
C SER A 142 10.53 25.81 7.32
N LEU A 143 11.35 26.85 7.41
CA LEU A 143 12.79 26.81 7.53
C LEU A 143 13.14 26.47 8.98
N ILE A 144 14.08 25.52 9.13
CA ILE A 144 14.83 25.09 10.33
C ILE A 144 13.99 24.47 11.45
#